data_AF-A0AA51L600-F1
#
_entry.id   AF-A0AA51L600-F1
#
_cell.length_a   1.000
_cell.length_b   1.000
_cell.length_c   1.000
_cell.angle_alpha   90.00
_cell.angle_beta   90.00
_cell.angle_gamma   90.00
#
_symmetry.space_group_name_H-M   'P 1'
#
loop_
_entity.id
_entity.type
_entity.pdbx_description
1 polymer ?
#
loop_
_entity_poly.entity_id
_entity_poly.type
_entity_poly.pdbx_seq_one_letter_code
_entity_poly.pdbx_strand_id
1 'polypeptide(L)'
;MITFGGIILGKILRGESVADFLPTLGTYFSAENSIFINHPGNRREEYWYLMLVNCYAFEIIRKSQPSSPEYTNMIKQSLDTLLGIAKTNNYDFNDQGFDFSAGTPFTNKDSYRQPDTIGAYSYLMLVGFEQSGDLKYLNEAVKAMGFYQSFQTNPWYEIPSGAMACQAAVKLNSMGFSFELNKIIGFTFDSKKGPMHTGKWGDAEVNGLMRGWRGYSREEASQTAYSLESLILLPFLLPIASYVSKEKAKLIAKYALHTAANARAFFGDLLSPEAQSLRNCRRMSRMKPCPVTKGQKPYAFGDFHTHKSVYGGSLALWWAALVEPTEHPYILKLNLSKTDFLNPGKPAFYLFYNPLAEAKEVTMNQNNRLYDVYKSEYVSSGIIVIPAGDVKVIYEMAKNNPIKNS
;
A
#
# COMPACT_ATOMS: atom_id res chain seq x y z
N MET A 1 6.77 -7.79 13.41
CA MET A 1 5.48 -7.97 12.72
C MET A 1 5.57 -7.48 11.28
N ILE A 2 6.17 -6.33 10.97
CA ILE A 2 6.24 -5.81 9.59
C ILE A 2 6.76 -6.85 8.57
N THR A 3 7.91 -7.47 8.82
CA THR A 3 8.44 -8.51 7.92
C THR A 3 7.53 -9.72 7.85
N PHE A 4 7.13 -10.25 9.02
CA PHE A 4 6.30 -11.45 9.10
C PHE A 4 4.96 -11.24 8.38
N GLY A 5 4.23 -10.19 8.75
CA GLY A 5 2.94 -9.84 8.17
C GLY A 5 3.03 -9.58 6.66
N GLY A 6 4.06 -8.87 6.21
CA GLY A 6 4.33 -8.67 4.78
C GLY A 6 4.51 -9.99 4.03
N ILE A 7 5.28 -10.93 4.57
CA ILE A 7 5.48 -12.25 3.94
C ILE A 7 4.19 -13.07 3.94
N ILE A 8 3.54 -13.20 5.10
CA ILE A 8 2.35 -14.05 5.25
C ILE A 8 1.20 -13.54 4.40
N LEU A 9 0.92 -12.24 4.43
CA LEU A 9 -0.12 -11.66 3.60
C LEU A 9 0.22 -11.78 2.10
N GLY A 10 1.49 -11.64 1.73
CA GLY A 10 1.94 -11.90 0.36
C GLY A 10 1.68 -13.34 -0.11
N LYS A 11 1.94 -14.34 0.76
CA LYS A 11 1.61 -15.75 0.51
C LYS A 11 0.10 -15.96 0.33
N ILE A 12 -0.72 -15.38 1.22
CA ILE A 12 -2.18 -15.43 1.12
C ILE A 12 -2.67 -14.86 -0.22
N LEU A 13 -2.16 -13.70 -0.64
CA LEU A 13 -2.54 -13.04 -1.91
C LEU A 13 -2.19 -13.86 -3.16
N ARG A 14 -1.21 -14.76 -3.02
CA ARG A 14 -0.79 -15.72 -4.06
C ARG A 14 -1.53 -17.06 -4.00
N GLY A 15 -2.46 -17.22 -3.05
CA GLY A 15 -3.20 -18.46 -2.84
C GLY A 15 -2.39 -19.56 -2.15
N GLU A 16 -1.28 -19.21 -1.51
CA GLU A 16 -0.44 -20.16 -0.78
C GLU A 16 -0.98 -20.40 0.64
N SER A 17 -0.86 -21.63 1.14
CA SER A 17 -1.21 -21.93 2.53
C SER A 17 -0.27 -21.23 3.51
N VAL A 18 -0.83 -20.79 4.63
CA VAL A 18 -0.11 -20.13 5.72
C VAL A 18 -0.39 -20.73 7.10
N ALA A 19 -1.07 -21.88 7.16
CA ALA A 19 -1.54 -22.49 8.41
C ALA A 19 -0.42 -22.63 9.46
N ASP A 20 0.76 -23.08 9.04
CA ASP A 20 1.92 -23.30 9.93
C ASP A 20 2.48 -22.01 10.54
N PHE A 21 2.17 -20.86 9.95
CA PHE A 21 2.66 -19.56 10.43
C PHE A 21 1.67 -18.87 11.38
N LEU A 22 0.40 -19.28 11.40
CA LEU A 22 -0.64 -18.61 12.20
C LEU A 22 -0.34 -18.61 13.71
N PRO A 23 0.21 -19.67 14.33
CA PRO A 23 0.61 -19.61 15.75
C PRO A 23 1.62 -18.50 16.04
N THR A 24 2.49 -18.15 15.08
CA THR A 24 3.45 -17.05 15.24
C THR A 24 2.77 -15.68 15.23
N LEU A 25 1.63 -15.52 14.55
CA LEU A 25 0.87 -14.27 14.54
C LEU A 25 0.46 -13.85 15.96
N GLY A 26 -0.01 -14.81 16.77
CA GLY A 26 -0.42 -14.58 18.15
C GLY A 26 0.70 -14.00 19.03
N THR A 27 1.98 -14.29 18.73
CA THR A 27 3.11 -13.76 19.49
C THR A 27 3.29 -12.24 19.35
N TYR A 28 2.73 -11.64 18.30
CA TYR A 28 2.74 -10.19 18.08
C TYR A 28 1.55 -9.50 18.75
N PHE A 29 0.56 -10.24 19.27
CA PHE A 29 -0.54 -9.67 20.02
C PHE A 29 -0.10 -9.43 21.48
N SER A 30 -0.06 -8.17 21.90
CA SER A 30 0.15 -7.82 23.30
C SER A 30 -1.17 -7.95 24.05
N ALA A 31 -1.30 -8.98 24.88
CA ALA A 31 -2.47 -9.12 25.77
C ALA A 31 -2.53 -7.98 26.81
N GLU A 32 -1.37 -7.52 27.30
CA GLU A 32 -1.26 -6.38 28.25
C GLU A 32 -1.85 -5.10 27.63
N ASN A 33 -1.50 -4.81 26.38
CA ASN A 33 -1.91 -3.59 25.70
C ASN A 33 -3.16 -3.77 24.81
N SER A 34 -3.68 -5.00 24.72
CA SER A 34 -4.81 -5.37 23.86
C SER A 34 -4.64 -4.93 22.40
N ILE A 35 -3.45 -5.10 21.81
CA ILE A 35 -3.15 -4.66 20.44
C ILE A 35 -1.97 -5.42 19.82
N PHE A 36 -1.94 -5.53 18.48
CA PHE A 36 -0.75 -6.03 17.78
C PHE A 36 0.37 -5.00 17.79
N ILE A 37 1.59 -5.46 18.10
CA ILE A 37 2.82 -4.66 18.15
C ILE A 37 3.87 -5.20 17.18
N ASN A 38 4.83 -4.36 16.81
CA ASN A 38 5.83 -4.76 15.83
C ASN A 38 6.85 -5.74 16.42
N HIS A 39 7.28 -5.56 17.66
CA HIS A 39 8.17 -6.49 18.34
C HIS A 39 7.51 -7.00 19.63
N PRO A 40 7.43 -8.33 19.85
CA PRO A 40 6.86 -8.87 21.08
C PRO A 40 7.52 -8.28 22.33
N GLY A 41 6.71 -7.86 23.30
CA GLY A 41 7.18 -7.22 24.53
C GLY A 41 7.43 -5.71 24.44
N ASN A 42 7.34 -5.08 23.25
CA ASN A 42 7.41 -3.63 23.15
C ASN A 42 6.27 -2.94 23.92
N ARG A 43 6.63 -1.91 24.67
CA ARG A 43 5.72 -1.04 25.42
C ARG A 43 5.62 0.38 24.84
N ARG A 44 6.43 0.67 23.83
CA ARG A 44 6.40 1.88 23.01
C ARG A 44 6.40 1.48 21.55
N GLU A 45 5.54 2.09 20.75
CA GLU A 45 5.45 1.82 19.32
C GLU A 45 5.25 3.12 18.55
N GLU A 46 5.96 3.29 17.42
CA GLU A 46 5.71 4.41 16.51
C GLU A 46 4.39 4.23 15.78
N TYR A 47 3.73 5.33 15.42
CA TYR A 47 2.40 5.24 14.82
C TYR A 47 2.40 4.51 13.49
N TRP A 48 3.35 4.76 12.58
CA TRP A 48 3.36 4.08 11.29
C TRP A 48 3.52 2.56 11.43
N TYR A 49 4.36 2.11 12.36
CA TYR A 49 4.47 0.70 12.73
C TYR A 49 3.13 0.21 13.26
N LEU A 50 2.58 0.89 14.26
CA LEU A 50 1.32 0.50 14.91
C LEU A 50 0.18 0.35 13.90
N MET A 51 0.03 1.26 12.95
CA MET A 51 -1.02 1.20 11.95
C MET A 51 -0.80 0.07 10.94
N LEU A 52 0.41 -0.06 10.40
CA LEU A 52 0.70 -1.05 9.36
C LEU A 52 0.71 -2.48 9.91
N VAL A 53 1.22 -2.71 11.12
CA VAL A 53 1.22 -4.05 11.74
C VAL A 53 -0.18 -4.53 12.07
N ASN A 54 -1.05 -3.64 12.54
CA ASN A 54 -2.46 -3.95 12.78
C ASN A 54 -3.19 -4.21 11.45
N CYS A 55 -2.93 -3.41 10.40
CA CYS A 55 -3.44 -3.72 9.06
C CYS A 55 -3.06 -5.14 8.63
N TYR A 56 -1.79 -5.52 8.73
CA TYR A 56 -1.35 -6.87 8.36
C TYR A 56 -2.03 -7.95 9.20
N ALA A 57 -2.07 -7.78 10.53
CA ALA A 57 -2.70 -8.74 11.42
C ALA A 57 -4.18 -8.96 11.07
N PHE A 58 -4.92 -7.86 10.87
CA PHE A 58 -6.35 -7.91 10.58
C PHE A 58 -6.61 -8.62 9.25
N GLU A 59 -5.86 -8.29 8.20
CA GLU A 59 -6.05 -8.92 6.90
C GLU A 59 -5.63 -10.40 6.88
N ILE A 60 -4.57 -10.77 7.60
CA ILE A 60 -4.21 -12.18 7.78
C ILE A 60 -5.35 -12.94 8.46
N ILE A 61 -5.89 -12.40 9.56
CA ILE A 61 -6.98 -13.04 10.31
C ILE A 61 -8.25 -13.12 9.46
N ARG A 62 -8.67 -12.02 8.82
CA ARG A 62 -9.87 -11.98 7.98
C ARG A 62 -9.80 -12.95 6.80
N LYS A 63 -8.60 -13.21 6.25
CA LYS A 63 -8.40 -14.13 5.13
C LYS A 63 -8.21 -15.59 5.54
N SER A 64 -7.60 -15.86 6.70
CA SER A 64 -7.18 -17.21 7.08
C SER A 64 -7.93 -17.81 8.28
N GLN A 65 -8.49 -16.96 9.15
CA GLN A 65 -9.17 -17.32 10.39
C GLN A 65 -10.47 -16.51 10.63
N PRO A 66 -11.32 -16.26 9.60
CA PRO A 66 -12.48 -15.37 9.75
C PRO A 66 -13.52 -15.87 10.77
N SER A 67 -13.57 -17.18 11.00
CA SER A 67 -14.54 -17.80 11.91
C SER A 67 -13.99 -18.09 13.30
N SER A 68 -12.73 -17.75 13.60
CA SER A 68 -12.14 -17.97 14.92
C SER A 68 -12.55 -16.86 15.90
N PRO A 69 -13.29 -17.16 16.99
CA PRO A 69 -13.66 -16.15 17.98
C PRO A 69 -12.46 -15.51 18.67
N GLU A 70 -11.39 -16.28 18.88
CA GLU A 70 -10.16 -15.80 19.50
C GLU A 70 -9.49 -14.72 18.63
N TYR A 71 -9.20 -15.04 17.36
CA TYR A 71 -8.54 -14.09 16.46
C TYR A 71 -9.42 -12.89 16.12
N THR A 72 -10.73 -13.08 15.95
CA THR A 72 -11.64 -11.96 15.71
C THR A 72 -11.76 -11.05 16.93
N ASN A 73 -11.68 -11.59 18.15
CA ASN A 73 -11.62 -10.79 19.37
C ASN A 73 -10.32 -9.97 19.46
N MET A 74 -9.17 -10.51 19.02
CA MET A 74 -7.92 -9.75 18.95
C MET A 74 -8.02 -8.53 18.02
N ILE A 75 -8.72 -8.65 16.88
CA ILE A 75 -9.00 -7.50 16.00
C ILE A 75 -9.82 -6.45 16.76
N LYS A 76 -10.92 -6.86 17.39
CA LYS A 76 -11.80 -5.95 18.13
C LYS A 76 -11.04 -5.23 19.25
N GLN A 77 -10.25 -5.96 20.04
CA GLN A 77 -9.41 -5.41 21.11
C GLN A 77 -8.44 -4.37 20.56
N SER A 78 -7.74 -4.69 19.47
CA SER A 78 -6.80 -3.77 18.82
C SER A 78 -7.47 -2.49 18.34
N LEU A 79 -8.65 -2.59 17.72
CA LEU A 79 -9.44 -1.45 17.26
C LEU A 79 -9.94 -0.57 18.43
N ASP A 80 -10.43 -1.19 19.50
CA ASP A 80 -10.86 -0.49 20.72
C ASP A 80 -9.66 0.23 21.38
N THR A 81 -8.46 -0.37 21.39
CA THR A 81 -7.22 0.27 21.86
C THR A 81 -6.81 1.45 20.98
N LEU A 82 -6.82 1.30 19.65
CA LEU A 82 -6.52 2.40 18.72
C LEU A 82 -7.50 3.57 18.89
N LEU A 83 -8.78 3.27 19.13
CA LEU A 83 -9.79 4.27 19.47
C LEU A 83 -9.47 4.98 20.79
N GLY A 84 -9.05 4.23 21.82
CA GLY A 84 -8.59 4.79 23.09
C GLY A 84 -7.43 5.77 22.89
N ILE A 85 -6.40 5.38 22.12
CA ILE A 85 -5.25 6.25 21.79
C ILE A 85 -5.71 7.52 21.08
N ALA A 86 -6.56 7.40 20.05
CA ALA A 86 -7.06 8.55 19.31
C ALA A 86 -7.79 9.54 20.23
N LYS A 87 -8.58 9.04 21.19
CA LYS A 87 -9.27 9.89 22.18
C LYS A 87 -8.31 10.54 23.17
N THR A 88 -7.36 9.79 23.73
CA THR A 88 -6.33 10.32 24.65
C THR A 88 -5.56 11.48 24.02
N ASN A 89 -5.29 11.40 22.73
CA ASN A 89 -4.50 12.41 22.02
C ASN A 89 -5.35 13.47 21.34
N ASN A 90 -6.66 13.52 21.61
CA ASN A 90 -7.60 14.43 20.94
C ASN A 90 -7.52 14.38 19.40
N TYR A 91 -7.26 13.19 18.85
CA TYR A 91 -7.10 12.92 17.42
C TYR A 91 -5.91 13.60 16.75
N ASP A 92 -4.99 14.17 17.54
CA ASP A 92 -3.73 14.68 17.04
C ASP A 92 -2.68 13.56 17.05
N PHE A 93 -2.29 13.11 15.86
CA PHE A 93 -1.23 12.11 15.65
C PHE A 93 0.12 12.77 15.32
N ASN A 94 0.26 14.08 15.53
CA ASN A 94 1.52 14.80 15.28
C ASN A 94 2.59 14.51 16.35
N ASP A 95 2.67 13.29 16.87
CA ASP A 95 3.73 12.77 17.73
C ASP A 95 4.44 11.61 17.03
N GLN A 96 5.51 11.07 17.62
CA GLN A 96 6.22 9.91 17.05
C GLN A 96 5.45 8.60 17.25
N GLY A 97 4.80 8.43 18.40
CA GLY A 97 4.15 7.18 18.75
C GLY A 97 3.46 7.21 20.10
N PHE A 98 3.12 6.03 20.60
CA PHE A 98 2.42 5.86 21.88
C PHE A 98 3.23 5.01 22.86
N ASP A 99 3.28 5.45 24.11
CA ASP A 99 3.83 4.71 25.24
C ASP A 99 2.68 4.08 26.01
N PHE A 100 2.54 2.77 25.89
CA PHE A 100 1.46 2.01 26.53
C PHE A 100 1.64 1.92 28.04
N SER A 101 2.88 1.98 28.55
CA SER A 101 3.15 1.98 29.99
C SER A 101 2.79 3.31 30.64
N ALA A 102 3.07 4.41 29.95
CA ALA A 102 2.71 5.74 30.42
C ALA A 102 1.27 6.15 30.06
N GLY A 103 0.64 5.46 29.11
CA GLY A 103 -0.69 5.80 28.60
C GLY A 103 -0.73 7.14 27.84
N THR A 104 0.41 7.56 27.27
CA THR A 104 0.57 8.89 26.66
C THR A 104 1.37 8.84 25.36
N PRO A 105 1.22 9.82 24.45
CA PRO A 105 2.06 9.92 23.27
C PRO A 105 3.51 10.24 23.65
N PHE A 106 4.45 9.86 22.78
CA PHE A 106 5.85 10.24 22.92
C PHE A 106 6.39 10.84 21.63
N THR A 107 7.36 11.73 21.77
CA THR A 107 8.16 12.27 20.67
C THR A 107 9.60 12.41 21.14
N ASN A 108 10.53 11.63 20.56
CA ASN A 108 11.95 11.74 20.94
C ASN A 108 12.65 12.91 20.21
N LYS A 109 12.22 13.23 18.99
CA LYS A 109 12.67 14.40 18.20
C LYS A 109 11.52 14.89 17.33
N ASP A 110 11.41 16.20 17.10
CA ASP A 110 10.35 16.77 16.25
C ASP A 110 10.37 16.23 14.82
N SER A 111 11.53 15.84 14.30
CA SER A 111 11.65 15.21 12.98
C SER A 111 10.94 13.85 12.88
N TYR A 112 10.60 13.22 14.01
CA TYR A 112 9.94 11.92 14.10
C TYR A 112 8.41 11.97 14.21
N ARG A 113 7.80 13.16 14.19
CA ARG A 113 6.34 13.31 14.24
C ARG A 113 5.66 12.76 12.98
N GLN A 114 4.52 12.07 13.16
CA GLN A 114 3.85 11.24 12.14
C GLN A 114 2.38 11.66 11.92
N PRO A 115 2.10 12.94 11.60
CA PRO A 115 0.73 13.43 11.52
C PRO A 115 -0.11 12.76 10.42
N ASP A 116 0.52 12.16 9.42
CA ASP A 116 -0.14 11.41 8.34
C ASP A 116 -0.84 10.13 8.83
N THR A 117 -0.47 9.58 9.99
CA THR A 117 -1.03 8.31 10.48
C THR A 117 -2.50 8.38 10.86
N ILE A 118 -3.08 9.59 11.03
CA ILE A 118 -4.53 9.76 11.16
C ILE A 118 -5.28 9.23 9.92
N GLY A 119 -4.66 9.27 8.74
CA GLY A 119 -5.19 8.67 7.51
C GLY A 119 -5.22 7.14 7.56
N ALA A 120 -4.18 6.52 8.12
CA ALA A 120 -4.13 5.08 8.35
C ALA A 120 -5.11 4.64 9.45
N TYR A 121 -5.28 5.44 10.50
CA TYR A 121 -6.30 5.22 11.52
C TYR A 121 -7.70 5.21 10.92
N SER A 122 -8.04 6.16 10.04
CA SER A 122 -9.31 6.18 9.31
C SER A 122 -9.57 4.87 8.55
N TYR A 123 -8.54 4.36 7.85
CA TYR A 123 -8.61 3.08 7.16
C TYR A 123 -8.87 1.91 8.12
N LEU A 124 -8.16 1.81 9.24
CA LEU A 124 -8.35 0.73 10.20
C LEU A 124 -9.73 0.77 10.86
N MET A 125 -10.27 1.96 11.11
CA MET A 125 -11.65 2.11 11.58
C MET A 125 -12.65 1.60 10.53
N LEU A 126 -12.40 1.81 9.23
CA LEU A 126 -13.23 1.17 8.20
C LEU A 126 -13.09 -0.35 8.18
N VAL A 127 -11.91 -0.90 8.42
CA VAL A 127 -11.75 -2.36 8.60
C VAL A 127 -12.62 -2.85 9.77
N GLY A 128 -12.66 -2.11 10.88
CA GLY A 128 -13.53 -2.39 12.01
C GLY A 128 -15.01 -2.36 11.65
N PHE A 129 -15.44 -1.33 10.93
CA PHE A 129 -16.82 -1.21 10.46
C PHE A 129 -17.21 -2.35 9.51
N GLU A 130 -16.36 -2.70 8.54
CA GLU A 130 -16.61 -3.81 7.62
C GLU A 130 -16.71 -5.16 8.34
N GLN A 131 -15.95 -5.34 9.43
CA GLN A 131 -15.95 -6.58 10.20
C GLN A 131 -17.19 -6.72 11.11
N SER A 132 -17.65 -5.64 11.73
CA SER A 132 -18.68 -5.71 12.79
C SER A 132 -20.02 -5.06 12.44
N GLY A 133 -20.07 -4.19 11.42
CA GLY A 133 -21.21 -3.32 11.15
C GLY A 133 -21.43 -2.22 12.21
N ASP A 134 -20.53 -2.09 13.19
CA ASP A 134 -20.68 -1.13 14.29
C ASP A 134 -20.38 0.30 13.83
N LEU A 135 -21.41 1.14 13.84
CA LEU A 135 -21.35 2.54 13.41
C LEU A 135 -20.35 3.37 14.19
N LYS A 136 -19.93 2.95 15.40
CA LYS A 136 -18.88 3.66 16.13
C LYS A 136 -17.60 3.76 15.29
N TYR A 137 -17.21 2.68 14.61
CA TYR A 137 -15.99 2.70 13.81
C TYR A 137 -16.16 3.53 12.54
N LEU A 138 -17.33 3.51 11.91
CA LEU A 138 -17.62 4.38 10.76
C LEU A 138 -17.51 5.87 11.16
N ASN A 139 -18.09 6.25 12.29
CA ASN A 139 -18.03 7.63 12.80
C ASN A 139 -16.58 8.08 13.05
N GLU A 140 -15.75 7.20 13.62
CA GLU A 140 -14.33 7.46 13.85
C GLU A 140 -13.54 7.56 12.53
N ALA A 141 -13.85 6.73 11.53
CA ALA A 141 -13.25 6.80 10.21
C ALA A 141 -13.54 8.15 9.51
N VAL A 142 -14.80 8.58 9.54
CA VAL A 142 -15.26 9.87 8.98
C VAL A 142 -14.55 11.03 9.67
N LYS A 143 -14.51 11.02 11.01
CA LYS A 143 -13.86 12.05 11.81
C LYS A 143 -12.36 12.14 11.48
N ALA A 144 -11.66 11.01 11.48
CA ALA A 144 -10.24 10.94 11.16
C ALA A 144 -9.92 11.40 9.74
N MET A 145 -10.75 11.04 8.76
CA MET A 145 -10.57 11.52 7.38
C MET A 145 -10.81 13.03 7.26
N GLY A 146 -11.72 13.59 8.07
CA GLY A 146 -11.89 15.03 8.22
C GLY A 146 -10.60 15.74 8.64
N PHE A 147 -9.90 15.21 9.65
CA PHE A 147 -8.58 15.70 10.05
C PHE A 147 -7.54 15.53 8.95
N TYR A 148 -7.44 14.35 8.33
CA TYR A 148 -6.47 14.10 7.26
C TYR A 148 -6.64 15.05 6.07
N GLN A 149 -7.87 15.29 5.61
CA GLN A 149 -8.09 16.22 4.50
C GLN A 149 -7.87 17.69 4.90
N SER A 150 -7.90 18.02 6.19
CA SER A 150 -7.74 19.41 6.67
C SER A 150 -6.30 19.93 6.57
N PHE A 151 -5.30 19.05 6.42
CA PHE A 151 -3.91 19.46 6.27
C PHE A 151 -3.73 20.42 5.08
N GLN A 152 -3.07 21.55 5.33
CA GLN A 152 -2.81 22.58 4.30
C GLN A 152 -1.63 22.21 3.41
N THR A 153 -0.71 21.39 3.94
CA THR A 153 0.44 20.85 3.23
C THR A 153 0.49 19.34 3.40
N ASN A 154 1.20 18.66 2.50
CA ASN A 154 1.40 17.22 2.58
C ASN A 154 1.92 16.80 3.98
N PRO A 155 1.20 15.96 4.73
CA PRO A 155 1.57 15.56 6.09
C PRO A 155 2.61 14.42 6.13
N TRP A 156 3.16 14.03 4.99
CA TRP A 156 4.06 12.88 4.84
C TRP A 156 5.19 12.83 5.88
N TYR A 157 5.21 11.73 6.63
CA TYR A 157 6.36 11.25 7.39
C TYR A 157 7.02 10.07 6.68
N GLU A 158 6.20 9.06 6.38
CA GLU A 158 6.51 7.84 5.62
C GLU A 158 5.29 7.41 4.78
N ILE A 159 5.43 6.40 3.92
CA ILE A 159 4.43 6.13 2.89
C ILE A 159 3.09 5.53 3.31
N PRO A 160 3.01 4.49 4.18
CA PRO A 160 1.83 3.62 4.14
C PRO A 160 0.54 4.39 4.46
N SER A 161 0.61 5.41 5.32
CA SER A 161 -0.54 6.17 5.78
C SER A 161 -1.26 6.94 4.68
N GLY A 162 -0.54 7.58 3.76
CA GLY A 162 -1.17 8.31 2.65
C GLY A 162 -1.90 7.38 1.67
N ALA A 163 -1.33 6.19 1.44
CA ALA A 163 -1.94 5.13 0.64
C ALA A 163 -3.25 4.62 1.25
N MET A 164 -3.21 4.32 2.56
CA MET A 164 -4.37 3.87 3.33
C MET A 164 -5.45 4.96 3.37
N ALA A 165 -5.07 6.23 3.50
CA ALA A 165 -6.00 7.35 3.45
C ALA A 165 -6.74 7.44 2.11
N CYS A 166 -6.07 7.16 0.99
CA CYS A 166 -6.70 7.13 -0.33
C CYS A 166 -7.80 6.05 -0.41
N GLN A 167 -7.54 4.84 0.10
CA GLN A 167 -8.57 3.79 0.16
C GLN A 167 -9.74 4.18 1.05
N ALA A 168 -9.44 4.69 2.25
CA ALA A 168 -10.46 5.09 3.20
C ALA A 168 -11.37 6.19 2.62
N ALA A 169 -10.80 7.21 1.98
CA ALA A 169 -11.55 8.30 1.38
C ALA A 169 -12.48 7.81 0.25
N VAL A 170 -12.00 6.91 -0.61
CA VAL A 170 -12.81 6.33 -1.68
C VAL A 170 -13.95 5.47 -1.13
N LYS A 171 -13.66 4.64 -0.11
CA LYS A 171 -14.69 3.83 0.55
C LYS A 171 -15.75 4.73 1.19
N LEU A 172 -15.35 5.75 1.93
CA LEU A 172 -16.28 6.71 2.54
C LEU A 172 -17.12 7.44 1.47
N ASN A 173 -16.52 7.88 0.37
CA ASN A 173 -17.26 8.52 -0.71
C ASN A 173 -18.28 7.57 -1.37
N SER A 174 -17.94 6.28 -1.49
CA SER A 174 -18.89 5.26 -1.99
C SER A 174 -20.07 5.04 -1.04
N MET A 175 -19.95 5.43 0.23
CA MET A 175 -21.01 5.37 1.24
C MET A 175 -21.80 6.68 1.37
N GLY A 176 -21.55 7.66 0.48
CA GLY A 176 -22.28 8.93 0.43
C GLY A 176 -21.61 10.11 1.15
N PHE A 177 -20.42 9.92 1.74
CA PHE A 177 -19.62 11.04 2.23
C PHE A 177 -18.95 11.80 1.09
N SER A 178 -18.40 13.00 1.36
CA SER A 178 -17.82 13.86 0.32
C SER A 178 -16.45 14.39 0.74
N PHE A 179 -15.43 13.53 0.67
CA PHE A 179 -14.04 13.89 0.88
C PHE A 179 -13.33 14.30 -0.42
N GLU A 180 -12.37 15.21 -0.32
CA GLU A 180 -11.64 15.78 -1.46
C GLU A 180 -10.62 14.80 -2.07
N LEU A 181 -11.08 13.86 -2.90
CA LEU A 181 -10.22 12.82 -3.49
C LEU A 181 -9.03 13.39 -4.27
N ASN A 182 -9.19 14.53 -4.97
CA ASN A 182 -8.08 15.17 -5.69
C ASN A 182 -6.94 15.56 -4.75
N LYS A 183 -7.26 16.10 -3.57
CA LYS A 183 -6.28 16.52 -2.57
C LYS A 183 -5.61 15.32 -1.91
N ILE A 184 -6.42 14.36 -1.47
CA ILE A 184 -5.96 13.16 -0.75
C ILE A 184 -5.04 12.31 -1.64
N ILE A 185 -5.45 12.03 -2.89
CA ILE A 185 -4.61 11.34 -3.88
C ILE A 185 -3.40 12.20 -4.25
N GLY A 186 -3.59 13.52 -4.32
CA GLY A 186 -2.53 14.49 -4.59
C GLY A 186 -1.38 14.41 -3.58
N PHE A 187 -1.67 14.26 -2.28
CA PHE A 187 -0.62 14.06 -1.27
C PHE A 187 0.22 12.82 -1.51
N THR A 188 -0.40 11.72 -1.94
CA THR A 188 0.29 10.45 -2.19
C THR A 188 1.24 10.53 -3.40
N PHE A 189 0.85 11.23 -4.46
CA PHE A 189 1.67 11.41 -5.67
C PHE A 189 2.46 12.72 -5.71
N ASP A 190 2.60 13.41 -4.59
CA ASP A 190 3.32 14.69 -4.54
C ASP A 190 4.84 14.45 -4.57
N SER A 191 5.51 14.95 -5.62
CA SER A 191 6.97 14.89 -5.75
C SER A 191 7.71 16.10 -5.19
N LYS A 192 6.99 17.16 -4.83
CA LYS A 192 7.57 18.42 -4.35
C LYS A 192 7.66 18.45 -2.83
N LYS A 193 6.55 18.20 -2.13
CA LYS A 193 6.50 18.13 -0.65
C LYS A 193 6.35 16.70 -0.14
N GLY A 194 5.83 15.82 -0.97
CA GLY A 194 5.61 14.42 -0.65
C GLY A 194 6.78 13.50 -1.02
N PRO A 195 6.52 12.19 -0.98
CA PRO A 195 7.54 11.17 -1.05
C PRO A 195 8.03 10.81 -2.46
N MET A 196 7.28 11.18 -3.50
CA MET A 196 7.49 10.56 -4.81
C MET A 196 8.73 11.15 -5.50
N HIS A 197 9.57 10.28 -6.05
CA HIS A 197 10.64 10.70 -6.94
C HIS A 197 10.13 10.82 -8.38
N THR A 198 10.64 11.84 -9.06
CA THR A 198 10.44 12.05 -10.49
C THR A 198 11.75 12.50 -11.11
N GLY A 199 11.99 12.12 -12.37
CA GLY A 199 13.20 12.45 -13.11
C GLY A 199 14.21 11.30 -13.13
N LYS A 200 15.49 11.65 -13.06
CA LYS A 200 16.60 10.71 -13.20
C LYS A 200 17.67 10.88 -12.13
N TRP A 201 18.35 9.80 -11.80
CA TRP A 201 19.63 9.80 -11.09
C TRP A 201 20.73 9.31 -12.03
N GLY A 202 21.55 10.24 -12.53
CA GLY A 202 22.39 9.97 -13.70
C GLY A 202 21.50 9.67 -14.91
N ASP A 203 21.74 8.54 -15.57
CA ASP A 203 20.96 8.12 -16.72
C ASP A 203 19.73 7.27 -16.36
N ALA A 204 19.62 6.81 -15.12
CA ALA A 204 18.53 5.95 -14.68
C ALA A 204 17.29 6.77 -14.29
N GLU A 205 16.13 6.38 -14.82
CA GLU A 205 14.85 6.92 -14.38
C GLU A 205 14.50 6.46 -12.96
N VAL A 206 13.90 7.36 -12.17
CA VAL A 206 13.46 7.07 -10.78
C VAL A 206 11.99 7.41 -10.54
N ASN A 207 11.24 7.65 -11.61
CA ASN A 207 9.81 7.91 -11.56
C ASN A 207 9.09 6.81 -10.78
N GLY A 208 8.21 7.19 -9.85
CA GLY A 208 7.41 6.25 -9.07
C GLY A 208 8.17 5.52 -7.95
N LEU A 209 9.48 5.73 -7.79
CA LEU A 209 10.16 5.34 -6.56
C LEU A 209 9.80 6.32 -5.44
N MET A 210 9.74 5.82 -4.21
CA MET A 210 9.34 6.60 -3.05
C MET A 210 10.52 6.81 -2.11
N ARG A 211 10.56 8.00 -1.52
CA ARG A 211 11.36 8.31 -0.33
C ARG A 211 10.82 7.51 0.85
N GLY A 212 11.71 7.21 1.79
CA GLY A 212 11.37 6.55 3.05
C GLY A 212 10.90 7.56 4.09
N TRP A 213 11.58 7.57 5.23
CA TRP A 213 11.48 8.64 6.21
C TRP A 213 11.78 10.02 5.60
N ARG A 214 11.00 11.04 5.99
CA ARG A 214 11.13 12.43 5.51
C ARG A 214 12.48 13.12 5.74
N GLY A 215 13.39 12.48 6.47
CA GLY A 215 14.74 13.00 6.76
C GLY A 215 14.74 14.16 7.75
N TYR A 216 15.93 14.67 8.08
CA TYR A 216 16.08 15.94 8.79
C TYR A 216 15.92 17.15 7.85
N SER A 217 16.06 16.93 6.54
CA SER A 217 15.83 17.94 5.52
C SER A 217 15.26 17.35 4.23
N ARG A 218 14.62 18.21 3.42
CA ARG A 218 14.15 17.83 2.08
C ARG A 218 15.30 17.37 1.19
N GLU A 219 16.46 18.00 1.31
CA GLU A 219 17.64 17.63 0.54
C GLU A 219 18.08 16.20 0.86
N GLU A 220 18.26 15.88 2.14
CA GLU A 220 18.62 14.54 2.61
C GLU A 220 17.63 13.48 2.11
N ALA A 221 16.32 13.68 2.33
CA ALA A 221 15.32 12.72 1.90
C ALA A 221 15.28 12.57 0.37
N SER A 222 15.63 13.62 -0.39
CA SER A 222 15.69 13.56 -1.85
C SER A 222 16.83 12.69 -2.38
N GLN A 223 17.81 12.36 -1.54
CA GLN A 223 18.96 11.56 -1.93
C GLN A 223 18.72 10.06 -1.81
N THR A 224 17.53 9.60 -1.44
CA THR A 224 17.29 8.16 -1.26
C THR A 224 15.91 7.77 -1.69
N ALA A 225 15.79 6.60 -2.30
CA ALA A 225 14.52 5.89 -2.45
C ALA A 225 14.57 4.65 -1.57
N TYR A 226 13.42 4.18 -1.13
CA TYR A 226 13.33 3.01 -0.27
C TYR A 226 12.38 1.98 -0.87
N SER A 227 12.82 0.73 -0.88
CA SER A 227 12.06 -0.36 -1.50
C SER A 227 10.74 -0.68 -0.79
N LEU A 228 10.65 -0.54 0.54
CA LEU A 228 9.38 -0.81 1.25
C LEU A 228 8.33 0.19 0.79
N GLU A 229 8.70 1.47 0.80
CA GLU A 229 7.87 2.63 0.51
C GLU A 229 7.48 2.68 -0.95
N SER A 230 8.39 2.31 -1.84
CA SER A 230 8.11 2.20 -3.27
C SER A 230 7.11 1.07 -3.56
N LEU A 231 7.20 -0.04 -2.82
CA LEU A 231 6.39 -1.23 -3.09
C LEU A 231 5.08 -1.28 -2.30
N ILE A 232 4.98 -0.63 -1.14
CA ILE A 232 3.79 -0.72 -0.26
C ILE A 232 2.61 0.07 -0.79
N LEU A 233 2.88 1.12 -1.57
CA LEU A 233 1.86 2.04 -2.05
C LEU A 233 0.89 1.35 -3.03
N LEU A 234 1.41 0.54 -3.95
CA LEU A 234 0.60 -0.07 -5.01
C LEU A 234 -0.53 -0.96 -4.47
N PRO A 235 -0.31 -1.86 -3.50
CA PRO A 235 -1.37 -2.61 -2.83
C PRO A 235 -2.57 -1.77 -2.36
N PHE A 236 -2.32 -0.58 -1.83
CA PHE A 236 -3.40 0.30 -1.37
C PHE A 236 -3.98 1.15 -2.51
N LEU A 237 -3.19 1.51 -3.52
CA LEU A 237 -3.66 2.34 -4.63
C LEU A 237 -4.36 1.60 -5.76
N LEU A 238 -4.10 0.31 -5.97
CA LEU A 238 -4.79 -0.41 -7.05
C LEU A 238 -6.32 -0.45 -6.84
N PRO A 239 -6.84 -0.83 -5.66
CA PRO A 239 -8.29 -0.93 -5.48
C PRO A 239 -9.06 0.36 -5.75
N ILE A 240 -8.46 1.53 -5.46
CA ILE A 240 -9.14 2.81 -5.71
C ILE A 240 -9.41 3.06 -7.20
N ALA A 241 -8.67 2.44 -8.12
CA ALA A 241 -8.87 2.60 -9.56
C ALA A 241 -10.27 2.16 -10.03
N SER A 242 -10.94 1.28 -9.27
CA SER A 242 -12.32 0.86 -9.55
C SER A 242 -13.38 1.90 -9.18
N TYR A 243 -13.02 2.98 -8.49
CA TYR A 243 -13.96 3.93 -7.89
C TYR A 243 -13.70 5.39 -8.28
N VAL A 244 -12.65 5.62 -9.07
CA VAL A 244 -12.22 6.95 -9.49
C VAL A 244 -12.43 7.14 -10.98
N SER A 245 -12.37 8.39 -11.43
CA SER A 245 -12.45 8.71 -12.85
C SER A 245 -11.33 8.03 -13.64
N LYS A 246 -11.57 7.85 -14.94
CA LYS A 246 -10.61 7.25 -15.88
C LYS A 246 -9.24 7.94 -15.85
N GLU A 247 -9.21 9.26 -15.70
CA GLU A 247 -7.98 10.05 -15.61
C GLU A 247 -7.16 9.67 -14.37
N LYS A 248 -7.81 9.48 -13.22
CA LYS A 248 -7.14 9.06 -11.98
C LYS A 248 -6.68 7.61 -12.04
N ALA A 249 -7.48 6.72 -12.61
CA ALA A 249 -7.07 5.33 -12.86
C ALA A 249 -5.84 5.27 -13.77
N LYS A 250 -5.78 6.13 -14.79
CA LYS A 250 -4.59 6.28 -15.65
C LYS A 250 -3.36 6.75 -14.85
N LEU A 251 -3.51 7.67 -13.90
CA LEU A 251 -2.39 8.08 -13.02
C LEU A 251 -1.86 6.91 -12.18
N ILE A 252 -2.75 6.10 -11.61
CA ILE A 252 -2.39 4.90 -10.84
C ILE A 252 -1.70 3.87 -11.73
N ALA A 253 -2.19 3.64 -12.95
CA ALA A 253 -1.57 2.71 -13.89
C ALA A 253 -0.18 3.18 -14.36
N LYS A 254 -0.03 4.49 -14.62
CA LYS A 254 1.28 5.09 -14.92
C LYS A 254 2.26 4.92 -13.76
N TYR A 255 1.81 5.20 -12.53
CA TYR A 255 2.59 4.96 -11.33
C TYR A 255 3.04 3.49 -11.25
N ALA A 256 2.11 2.55 -11.37
CA ALA A 256 2.40 1.12 -11.33
C ALA A 256 3.46 0.71 -12.36
N LEU A 257 3.34 1.19 -13.61
CA LEU A 257 4.30 0.91 -14.68
C LEU A 257 5.69 1.48 -14.37
N HIS A 258 5.78 2.76 -13.97
CA HIS A 258 7.05 3.38 -13.62
C HIS A 258 7.71 2.70 -12.42
N THR A 259 6.95 2.40 -11.37
CA THR A 259 7.48 1.70 -10.20
C THR A 259 7.90 0.28 -10.54
N ALA A 260 7.13 -0.47 -11.35
CA ALA A 260 7.51 -1.80 -11.82
C ALA A 260 8.85 -1.76 -12.59
N ALA A 261 9.00 -0.79 -13.49
CA ALA A 261 10.21 -0.62 -14.26
C ALA A 261 11.39 -0.23 -13.37
N ASN A 262 11.22 0.79 -12.53
CA ASN A 262 12.30 1.41 -11.75
C ASN A 262 12.65 0.63 -10.47
N ALA A 263 11.79 -0.30 -10.02
CA ALA A 263 12.10 -1.23 -8.93
C ALA A 263 13.35 -2.08 -9.21
N ARG A 264 13.80 -2.18 -10.48
CA ARG A 264 15.10 -2.74 -10.85
C ARG A 264 16.27 -2.16 -10.06
N ALA A 265 16.18 -0.89 -9.64
CA ALA A 265 17.19 -0.23 -8.81
C ALA A 265 17.34 -0.87 -7.42
N PHE A 266 16.39 -1.69 -7.01
CA PHE A 266 16.44 -2.47 -5.79
C PHE A 266 16.99 -3.89 -6.02
N PHE A 267 17.28 -4.34 -7.23
CA PHE A 267 17.72 -5.72 -7.47
C PHE A 267 19.19 -5.73 -7.93
N GLY A 268 20.06 -6.34 -7.12
CA GLY A 268 21.52 -6.26 -7.32
C GLY A 268 22.04 -6.90 -8.60
N ASP A 269 21.34 -7.90 -9.09
CA ASP A 269 21.56 -8.58 -10.36
C ASP A 269 21.20 -7.71 -11.58
N LEU A 270 20.42 -6.65 -11.37
CA LEU A 270 20.05 -5.67 -12.40
C LEU A 270 20.90 -4.39 -12.35
N LEU A 271 21.95 -4.39 -11.53
CA LEU A 271 22.91 -3.30 -11.36
C LEU A 271 24.34 -3.80 -11.62
N SER A 272 25.23 -2.90 -12.06
CA SER A 272 26.65 -3.24 -12.15
C SER A 272 27.24 -3.53 -10.76
N PRO A 273 28.26 -4.39 -10.64
CA PRO A 273 28.95 -4.65 -9.37
C PRO A 273 29.51 -3.38 -8.72
N GLU A 274 29.84 -2.36 -9.51
CA GLU A 274 30.38 -1.08 -9.05
C GLU A 274 29.28 -0.17 -8.48
N ALA A 275 28.04 -0.30 -8.95
CA ALA A 275 26.89 0.51 -8.54
C ALA A 275 26.20 -0.02 -7.26
N GLN A 276 26.88 -0.82 -6.44
CA GLN A 276 26.23 -1.51 -5.33
C GLN A 276 27.17 -1.89 -4.16
N SER A 277 26.69 -1.85 -2.91
CA SER A 277 27.52 -2.10 -1.72
C SER A 277 27.93 -3.56 -1.50
N LEU A 278 27.12 -4.51 -1.96
CA LEU A 278 27.38 -5.95 -1.86
C LEU A 278 27.53 -6.59 -3.25
N ARG A 279 28.76 -6.79 -3.73
CA ARG A 279 29.03 -7.23 -5.11
C ARG A 279 28.51 -8.64 -5.46
N ASN A 280 28.37 -9.51 -4.47
CA ASN A 280 28.09 -10.95 -4.68
C ASN A 280 26.70 -11.43 -4.20
N CYS A 281 25.83 -10.53 -3.74
CA CYS A 281 24.48 -10.90 -3.29
C CYS A 281 23.47 -10.82 -4.45
N ARG A 282 23.25 -11.96 -5.12
CA ARG A 282 22.48 -12.08 -6.37
C ARG A 282 20.94 -12.04 -6.27
N ARG A 283 20.33 -12.29 -5.11
CA ARG A 283 18.88 -12.62 -5.02
C ARG A 283 18.07 -11.75 -4.04
N MET A 284 18.49 -10.52 -3.76
CA MET A 284 17.95 -9.79 -2.62
C MET A 284 17.75 -8.32 -2.91
N SER A 285 16.57 -7.83 -2.53
CA SER A 285 16.20 -6.42 -2.61
C SER A 285 17.20 -5.56 -1.81
N ARG A 286 17.76 -4.56 -2.46
CA ARG A 286 18.62 -3.49 -1.96
C ARG A 286 17.73 -2.29 -1.72
N MET A 287 17.91 -1.60 -0.60
CA MET A 287 16.91 -0.66 -0.14
C MET A 287 17.07 0.73 -0.72
N LYS A 288 18.32 1.23 -0.81
CA LYS A 288 18.63 2.62 -1.10
C LYS A 288 19.48 2.76 -2.35
N PRO A 289 18.92 3.21 -3.47
CA PRO A 289 19.71 3.89 -4.48
C PRO A 289 19.98 5.34 -3.97
N CYS A 290 21.25 5.76 -3.92
CA CYS A 290 21.65 7.16 -3.69
C CYS A 290 22.14 7.80 -5.00
N PRO A 291 22.01 9.13 -5.15
CA PRO A 291 22.46 9.86 -6.34
C PRO A 291 23.98 10.01 -6.42
N VAL A 292 24.76 9.78 -5.36
CA VAL A 292 26.22 9.66 -5.42
C VAL A 292 26.74 8.80 -4.27
N THR A 293 27.33 7.65 -4.60
CA THR A 293 28.39 7.06 -3.77
C THR A 293 29.45 6.53 -4.74
N LYS A 294 30.72 6.93 -4.57
CA LYS A 294 31.85 6.49 -5.43
C LYS A 294 31.65 6.77 -6.94
N GLY A 295 30.96 7.87 -7.29
CA GLY A 295 30.76 8.29 -8.68
C GLY A 295 29.64 7.55 -9.45
N GLN A 296 28.94 6.60 -8.83
CA GLN A 296 27.85 5.84 -9.46
C GLN A 296 26.48 6.47 -9.16
N LYS A 297 25.60 6.48 -10.18
CA LYS A 297 24.23 7.00 -10.09
C LYS A 297 23.28 6.10 -10.91
N PRO A 298 22.34 5.37 -10.29
CA PRO A 298 22.13 5.20 -8.85
C PRO A 298 23.13 4.24 -8.22
N TYR A 299 23.40 4.38 -6.91
CA TYR A 299 24.19 3.42 -6.14
C TYR A 299 23.34 2.70 -5.09
N ALA A 300 23.20 1.38 -5.17
CA ALA A 300 22.32 0.59 -4.30
C ALA A 300 23.00 0.03 -3.03
N PHE A 301 22.44 0.34 -1.86
CA PHE A 301 22.83 -0.16 -0.53
C PHE A 301 21.59 -0.46 0.34
N GLY A 302 21.75 -0.84 1.61
CA GLY A 302 20.64 -1.04 2.56
C GLY A 302 20.81 -0.27 3.86
N ASP A 303 19.75 -0.15 4.67
CA ASP A 303 19.71 0.70 5.90
C ASP A 303 20.60 0.23 7.03
N PHE A 304 20.80 -1.08 7.13
CA PHE A 304 21.44 -1.68 8.28
C PHE A 304 22.74 -2.38 7.87
N HIS A 305 23.54 -2.82 8.83
CA HIS A 305 24.87 -3.43 8.61
C HIS A 305 24.90 -4.53 7.55
N THR A 306 23.79 -5.25 7.36
CA THR A 306 23.69 -6.34 6.39
C THR A 306 23.35 -5.87 4.97
N HIS A 307 22.99 -4.59 4.79
CA HIS A 307 22.54 -3.96 3.55
C HIS A 307 21.39 -4.68 2.81
N LYS A 308 20.61 -5.50 3.53
CA LYS A 308 19.47 -6.26 2.99
C LYS A 308 18.16 -5.49 3.19
N SER A 309 17.30 -5.43 2.17
CA SER A 309 15.93 -4.96 2.32
C SER A 309 14.98 -6.12 2.60
N VAL A 310 14.81 -6.44 3.88
CA VAL A 310 13.87 -7.48 4.31
C VAL A 310 12.42 -6.99 4.15
N TYR A 311 12.15 -5.72 4.47
CA TYR A 311 10.82 -5.12 4.34
C TYR A 311 10.37 -5.05 2.87
N GLY A 312 11.19 -4.46 2.00
CA GLY A 312 10.89 -4.41 0.56
C GLY A 312 10.80 -5.80 -0.08
N GLY A 313 11.67 -6.74 0.33
CA GLY A 313 11.61 -8.12 -0.14
C GLY A 313 10.26 -8.81 0.17
N SER A 314 9.65 -8.52 1.32
CA SER A 314 8.33 -9.08 1.67
C SER A 314 7.22 -8.63 0.71
N LEU A 315 7.29 -7.39 0.22
CA LEU A 315 6.30 -6.82 -0.69
C LEU A 315 6.45 -7.26 -2.14
N ALA A 316 7.59 -7.87 -2.52
CA ALA A 316 7.72 -8.51 -3.82
C ALA A 316 6.67 -9.64 -4.00
N LEU A 317 6.28 -10.32 -2.92
CA LEU A 317 5.21 -11.34 -2.95
C LEU A 317 3.84 -10.72 -3.27
N TRP A 318 3.56 -9.52 -2.74
CA TRP A 318 2.32 -8.80 -3.02
C TRP A 318 2.29 -8.35 -4.47
N TRP A 319 3.38 -7.76 -4.95
CA TRP A 319 3.50 -7.35 -6.35
C TRP A 319 3.35 -8.53 -7.30
N ALA A 320 3.94 -9.68 -7.00
CA ALA A 320 3.76 -10.89 -7.79
C ALA A 320 2.31 -11.41 -7.81
N ALA A 321 1.49 -11.03 -6.82
CA ALA A 321 0.06 -11.31 -6.83
C ALA A 321 -0.76 -10.29 -7.63
N LEU A 322 -0.30 -9.04 -7.69
CA LEU A 322 -1.02 -7.89 -8.21
C LEU A 322 -0.68 -7.52 -9.65
N VAL A 323 0.52 -7.87 -10.11
CA VAL A 323 1.07 -7.42 -11.39
C VAL A 323 1.41 -8.64 -12.23
N GLU A 324 0.74 -8.75 -13.37
CA GLU A 324 0.97 -9.78 -14.38
C GLU A 324 1.47 -9.12 -15.68
N PRO A 325 2.48 -9.69 -16.36
CA PRO A 325 2.85 -9.24 -17.70
C PRO A 325 1.72 -9.57 -18.70
N THR A 326 1.72 -8.86 -19.83
CA THR A 326 0.95 -9.22 -21.02
C THR A 326 1.90 -9.60 -22.15
N GLU A 327 1.36 -9.96 -23.31
CA GLU A 327 2.12 -10.09 -24.56
C GLU A 327 2.84 -8.80 -24.97
N HIS A 328 2.45 -7.64 -24.43
CA HIS A 328 3.15 -6.37 -24.62
C HIS A 328 3.97 -6.00 -23.38
N PRO A 329 5.31 -5.85 -23.49
CA PRO A 329 6.19 -5.67 -22.33
C PRO A 329 5.94 -4.38 -21.53
N TYR A 330 5.23 -3.39 -22.11
CA TYR A 330 4.93 -2.11 -21.48
C TYR A 330 3.46 -1.99 -21.01
N ILE A 331 2.66 -3.04 -21.19
CA ILE A 331 1.26 -3.08 -20.74
C ILE A 331 1.18 -4.14 -19.66
N LEU A 332 0.89 -3.69 -18.43
CA LEU A 332 0.71 -4.55 -17.28
C LEU A 332 -0.77 -4.87 -17.10
N LYS A 333 -1.07 -6.11 -16.71
CA LYS A 333 -2.35 -6.52 -16.17
C LYS A 333 -2.29 -6.36 -14.66
N LEU A 334 -3.00 -5.37 -14.13
CA LEU A 334 -2.98 -5.02 -12.72
C LEU A 334 -4.27 -5.49 -12.03
N ASN A 335 -4.18 -6.35 -11.02
CA ASN A 335 -5.33 -6.84 -10.28
C ASN A 335 -5.79 -5.81 -9.23
N LEU A 336 -7.01 -5.30 -9.39
CA LEU A 336 -7.57 -4.28 -8.50
C LEU A 336 -8.28 -4.86 -7.26
N SER A 337 -8.59 -6.16 -7.26
CA SER A 337 -9.48 -6.76 -6.26
C SER A 337 -8.74 -7.49 -5.13
N LYS A 338 -7.53 -8.01 -5.40
CA LYS A 338 -6.80 -8.86 -4.43
C LYS A 338 -6.49 -8.15 -3.11
N THR A 339 -6.24 -6.84 -3.15
CA THR A 339 -5.95 -6.01 -1.98
C THR A 339 -7.06 -5.00 -1.67
N ASP A 340 -8.25 -5.17 -2.25
CA ASP A 340 -9.45 -4.39 -1.90
C ASP A 340 -10.04 -4.89 -0.57
N PHE A 341 -9.28 -4.70 0.49
CA PHE A 341 -9.57 -5.25 1.82
C PHE A 341 -10.82 -4.63 2.47
N LEU A 342 -11.20 -3.42 2.06
CA LEU A 342 -12.43 -2.74 2.50
C LEU A 342 -13.68 -3.16 1.72
N ASN A 343 -13.54 -4.05 0.72
CA ASN A 343 -14.66 -4.60 -0.05
C ASN A 343 -14.44 -6.10 -0.29
N PRO A 344 -14.40 -6.92 0.77
CA PRO A 344 -14.16 -8.36 0.63
C PRO A 344 -15.26 -9.01 -0.22
N GLY A 345 -14.87 -9.96 -1.08
CA GLY A 345 -15.82 -10.68 -1.93
C GLY A 345 -16.21 -9.96 -3.23
N LYS A 346 -15.66 -8.76 -3.47
CA LYS A 346 -15.77 -8.09 -4.78
C LYS A 346 -15.17 -8.99 -5.87
N PRO A 347 -15.78 -9.04 -7.06
CA PRO A 347 -15.25 -9.85 -8.14
C PRO A 347 -13.95 -9.25 -8.71
N ALA A 348 -13.31 -9.98 -9.63
CA ALA A 348 -12.02 -9.59 -10.19
C ALA A 348 -12.14 -8.41 -11.17
N PHE A 349 -11.43 -7.33 -10.86
CA PHE A 349 -11.23 -6.19 -11.74
C PHE A 349 -9.75 -6.11 -12.14
N TYR A 350 -9.49 -5.75 -13.38
CA TYR A 350 -8.15 -5.56 -13.92
C TYR A 350 -8.01 -4.19 -14.56
N LEU A 351 -6.85 -3.58 -14.36
CA LEU A 351 -6.48 -2.31 -14.96
C LEU A 351 -5.36 -2.55 -15.98
N PHE A 352 -5.54 -1.99 -17.17
CA PHE A 352 -4.55 -2.01 -18.24
C PHE A 352 -4.29 -0.59 -18.72
N TYR A 353 -3.02 -0.24 -18.94
CA TYR A 353 -2.62 1.04 -19.49
C TYR A 353 -1.67 0.84 -20.65
N ASN A 354 -1.96 1.50 -21.77
CA ASN A 354 -1.13 1.48 -22.96
C ASN A 354 -0.30 2.77 -23.04
N PRO A 355 1.01 2.74 -22.74
CA PRO A 355 1.88 3.91 -22.85
C PRO A 355 2.34 4.20 -24.29
N LEU A 356 2.03 3.33 -25.25
CA LEU A 356 2.54 3.41 -26.62
C LEU A 356 1.72 4.39 -27.48
N ALA A 357 2.31 4.80 -28.61
CA ALA A 357 1.70 5.74 -29.56
C ALA A 357 0.58 5.13 -30.41
N GLU A 358 0.43 3.81 -30.37
CA GLU A 358 -0.58 3.07 -31.15
C GLU A 358 -1.48 2.28 -30.22
N ALA A 359 -2.71 2.01 -30.66
CA ALA A 359 -3.59 1.07 -29.97
C ALA A 359 -2.94 -0.32 -29.92
N LYS A 360 -3.15 -1.03 -28.82
CA LYS A 360 -2.70 -2.41 -28.63
C LYS A 360 -3.84 -3.29 -28.16
N GLU A 361 -3.75 -4.56 -28.51
CA GLU A 361 -4.71 -5.59 -28.16
C GLU A 361 -4.09 -6.48 -27.10
N VAL A 362 -4.82 -6.73 -26.01
CA VAL A 362 -4.43 -7.65 -24.95
C VAL A 362 -5.45 -8.77 -24.88
N THR A 363 -4.95 -10.01 -24.84
CA THR A 363 -5.76 -11.22 -24.80
C THR A 363 -6.03 -11.64 -23.36
N MET A 364 -7.30 -11.84 -23.02
CA MET A 364 -7.75 -12.37 -21.74
C MET A 364 -8.40 -13.73 -21.92
N ASN A 365 -8.24 -14.59 -20.91
CA ASN A 365 -8.87 -15.90 -20.89
C ASN A 365 -10.41 -15.75 -20.89
N GLN A 366 -11.07 -16.45 -21.82
CA GLN A 366 -12.52 -16.39 -22.02
C GLN A 366 -13.32 -17.37 -21.14
N ASN A 367 -12.69 -17.97 -20.13
CA ASN A 367 -13.42 -18.79 -19.15
C ASN A 367 -14.53 -17.99 -18.44
N ASN A 368 -14.37 -16.67 -18.38
CA ASN A 368 -15.30 -15.71 -17.79
C ASN A 368 -15.80 -14.69 -18.83
N ARG A 369 -16.94 -14.05 -18.54
CA ARG A 369 -17.42 -12.88 -19.30
C ARG A 369 -16.60 -11.67 -18.90
N LEU A 370 -16.23 -10.84 -19.87
CA LEU A 370 -15.45 -9.62 -19.63
C LEU A 370 -16.31 -8.40 -19.94
N TYR A 371 -16.22 -7.37 -19.09
CA TYR A 371 -16.97 -6.13 -19.24
C TYR A 371 -16.04 -4.92 -19.07
N ASP A 372 -16.07 -4.02 -20.05
CA ASP A 372 -15.33 -2.76 -20.02
C ASP A 372 -16.12 -1.72 -19.23
N VAL A 373 -15.61 -1.35 -18.05
CA VAL A 373 -16.30 -0.44 -17.13
C VAL A 373 -16.46 0.96 -17.72
N TYR A 374 -15.49 1.44 -18.51
CA TYR A 374 -15.53 2.81 -19.04
C TYR A 374 -16.40 2.95 -20.28
N LYS A 375 -16.55 1.88 -21.06
CA LYS A 375 -17.45 1.86 -22.21
C LYS A 375 -18.83 1.32 -21.89
N SER A 376 -18.99 0.70 -20.73
CA SER A 376 -20.22 0.03 -20.31
C SER A 376 -20.67 -1.08 -21.27
N GLU A 377 -19.73 -1.85 -21.84
CA GLU A 377 -19.99 -2.90 -22.84
C GLU A 377 -19.27 -4.22 -22.52
N TYR A 378 -19.82 -5.34 -23.02
CA TYR A 378 -19.15 -6.64 -22.96
C TYR A 378 -18.07 -6.77 -24.03
N VAL A 379 -16.97 -7.44 -23.69
CA VAL A 379 -15.88 -7.75 -24.63
C VAL A 379 -16.17 -9.10 -25.29
N SER A 380 -16.45 -9.08 -26.60
CA SER A 380 -17.02 -10.21 -27.35
C SER A 380 -16.01 -11.30 -27.77
N SER A 381 -14.69 -11.04 -27.67
CA SER A 381 -13.64 -11.94 -28.19
C SER A 381 -12.52 -12.22 -27.19
N GLY A 382 -12.66 -11.81 -25.92
CA GLY A 382 -11.54 -11.84 -24.97
C GLY A 382 -10.41 -10.88 -25.32
N ILE A 383 -10.52 -10.12 -26.41
CA ILE A 383 -9.52 -9.16 -26.87
C ILE A 383 -9.91 -7.78 -26.36
N ILE A 384 -9.04 -7.19 -25.54
CA ILE A 384 -9.20 -5.83 -25.02
C ILE A 384 -8.36 -4.89 -25.87
N VAL A 385 -9.03 -4.02 -26.63
CA VAL A 385 -8.36 -2.96 -27.39
C VAL A 385 -8.15 -1.75 -26.48
N ILE A 386 -6.88 -1.39 -26.27
CA ILE A 386 -6.47 -0.25 -25.44
C ILE A 386 -5.89 0.83 -26.35
N PRO A 387 -6.57 1.99 -26.50
CA PRO A 387 -6.06 3.09 -27.32
C PRO A 387 -4.70 3.61 -26.85
N ALA A 388 -3.99 4.28 -27.75
CA ALA A 388 -2.71 4.91 -27.47
C ALA A 388 -2.82 5.88 -26.28
N GLY A 389 -1.92 5.74 -25.32
CA GLY A 389 -1.91 6.58 -24.12
C GLY A 389 -3.13 6.41 -23.21
N ASP A 390 -3.95 5.38 -23.38
CA ASP A 390 -5.23 5.24 -22.68
C ASP A 390 -5.28 4.03 -21.73
N VAL A 391 -6.34 3.98 -20.91
CA VAL A 391 -6.52 3.00 -19.83
C VAL A 391 -7.86 2.27 -19.95
N LYS A 392 -7.88 1.01 -19.53
CA LYS A 392 -9.08 0.16 -19.44
C LYS A 392 -9.21 -0.45 -18.06
N VAL A 393 -10.42 -0.45 -17.52
CA VAL A 393 -10.79 -1.26 -16.36
C VAL A 393 -11.74 -2.35 -16.83
N ILE A 394 -11.33 -3.59 -16.66
CA ILE A 394 -12.06 -4.78 -17.10
C ILE A 394 -12.55 -5.53 -15.88
N TYR A 395 -13.85 -5.73 -15.84
CA TYR A 395 -14.53 -6.59 -14.88
C TYR A 395 -14.62 -8.01 -15.45
N GLU A 396 -14.12 -9.00 -14.70
CA GLU A 396 -14.21 -10.42 -15.02
C GLU A 396 -15.33 -11.10 -14.21
N MET A 397 -16.30 -11.67 -14.92
CA MET A 397 -17.51 -12.30 -14.38
C MET A 397 -17.54 -13.79 -14.65
N ALA A 398 -17.80 -14.59 -13.61
CA ALA A 398 -18.14 -16.00 -13.81
C ALA A 398 -19.35 -16.12 -14.75
N LYS A 399 -19.27 -17.00 -15.75
CA LYS A 399 -20.35 -17.22 -16.74
C LYS A 399 -21.70 -17.57 -16.11
N ASN A 400 -21.70 -18.06 -14.87
CA ASN A 400 -22.87 -18.54 -14.15
C ASN A 400 -23.43 -17.56 -13.09
N ASN A 401 -22.89 -16.35 -12.95
CA ASN A 401 -23.46 -15.35 -12.03
C ASN A 401 -24.38 -14.38 -12.80
N PRO A 402 -25.70 -14.34 -12.53
CA PRO A 402 -26.55 -13.29 -13.06
C PRO A 402 -26.17 -11.96 -12.39
N ILE A 403 -25.99 -10.92 -13.20
CA ILE A 403 -25.77 -9.56 -12.73
C ILE A 403 -27.04 -9.14 -12.00
N LYS A 404 -26.96 -8.90 -10.69
CA LYS A 404 -27.94 -8.03 -10.02
C LYS A 404 -27.62 -6.61 -10.46
N ASN A 405 -28.52 -6.01 -11.23
CA ASN A 405 -28.47 -4.57 -11.51
C ASN A 405 -28.49 -3.84 -10.17
N SER A 406 -27.38 -3.21 -9.82
CA SER A 406 -27.28 -2.23 -8.74
C SER A 406 -27.39 -0.83 -9.32
#